data_AF-A0A3N5MGP8-F1
#
_entry.id   AF-A0A3N5MGP8-F1
#
_cell.length_a   1.000
_cell.length_b   1.000
_cell.length_c   1.000
_cell.angle_alpha   90.00
_cell.angle_beta   90.00
_cell.angle_gamma   90.00
#
_symmetry.space_group_name_H-M   'P 1'
#
loop_
_entity.id
_entity.type
_entity.pdbx_description
1 polymer ?
#
loop_
_entity_poly.entity_id
_entity_poly.type
_entity_poly.pdbx_seq_one_letter_code
_entity_poly.pdbx_strand_id
1 'polypeptide(L)'
;MSYPELYSDESVVLQAQNVKVKSVSFEVVLTTRRLVLIDTKKNSIPPQEINLATLKDVESGENAIRDPTITISIITISGNTRQMVL
;
A
#
# COMPACT_ATOMS: atom_id res chain seq x y z
N MET A 1 -1.68 -20.98 3.41
CA MET A 1 -0.45 -20.18 3.52
C MET A 1 -0.88 -18.73 3.65
N SER A 2 -0.41 -18.01 4.67
CA SER A 2 -0.79 -16.61 4.90
C SER A 2 0.16 -15.73 4.10
N TYR A 3 -0.35 -15.08 3.04
CA TYR A 3 0.39 -14.04 2.32
C TYR A 3 0.22 -12.70 3.09
N PRO A 4 1.24 -11.82 3.15
CA PRO A 4 2.53 -11.90 2.48
C PRO A 4 3.52 -12.87 3.13
N GLU A 5 4.29 -13.56 2.29
CA GLU A 5 5.48 -14.29 2.76
C GLU A 5 6.57 -13.28 3.11
N LEU A 6 6.98 -13.29 4.37
CA LEU A 6 7.97 -12.36 4.90
C LEU A 6 9.40 -12.89 4.70
N TYR A 7 10.33 -12.00 4.40
CA TYR A 7 11.76 -12.33 4.51
C TYR A 7 12.13 -12.54 5.99
N SER A 8 13.25 -13.24 6.24
CA SER A 8 13.70 -13.60 7.59
C SER A 8 13.96 -12.40 8.52
N ASP A 9 14.23 -11.22 7.96
CA ASP A 9 14.45 -9.96 8.68
C ASP A 9 13.31 -8.94 8.44
N GLU A 10 12.20 -9.38 7.85
CA GLU A 10 11.01 -8.57 7.63
C GLU A 10 9.96 -8.91 8.69
N SER A 11 9.36 -7.89 9.30
CA SER A 11 8.26 -8.06 10.25
C SER A 11 7.09 -7.15 9.89
N VAL A 12 5.88 -7.60 10.23
CA VAL A 12 4.67 -6.79 10.08
C VAL A 12 4.67 -5.71 11.15
N VAL A 13 4.55 -4.46 10.71
CA VAL A 13 4.44 -3.27 11.56
C VAL A 13 2.97 -2.92 11.80
N LEU A 14 2.16 -2.99 10.74
CA LEU A 14 0.75 -2.62 10.79
C LEU A 14 -0.06 -3.38 9.74
N GLN A 15 -1.32 -3.67 10.07
CA GLN A 15 -2.31 -4.18 9.13
C GLN A 15 -3.56 -3.29 9.18
N ALA A 16 -4.05 -2.91 8.01
CA ALA A 16 -5.27 -2.13 7.85
C ALA A 16 -6.21 -2.83 6.86
N GLN A 17 -7.48 -2.96 7.23
CA GLN A 17 -8.49 -3.56 6.37
C GLN A 17 -9.35 -2.47 5.70
N ASN A 18 -10.00 -2.84 4.58
CA ASN A 18 -10.94 -1.98 3.86
C ASN A 18 -10.34 -0.67 3.32
N VAL A 19 -9.04 -0.62 3.07
CA VAL A 19 -8.37 0.51 2.42
C VAL A 19 -8.79 0.56 0.95
N LYS A 20 -9.16 1.74 0.43
CA LYS A 20 -9.75 1.86 -0.90
C LYS A 20 -8.78 2.50 -1.87
N VAL A 21 -8.33 1.74 -2.87
CA VAL A 21 -7.52 2.26 -3.97
C VAL A 21 -8.32 2.16 -5.26
N LYS A 22 -8.60 3.31 -5.89
CA LYS A 22 -9.39 3.39 -7.14
C LYS A 22 -10.68 2.58 -7.09
N SER A 23 -11.44 2.73 -6.00
CA SER A 23 -12.71 2.03 -5.74
C SER A 23 -12.62 0.52 -5.48
N VAL A 24 -11.42 -0.05 -5.38
CA VAL A 24 -11.21 -1.44 -4.97
C VAL A 24 -10.76 -1.47 -3.51
N SER A 25 -11.34 -2.39 -2.73
CA SER A 25 -10.99 -2.58 -1.32
C SER A 25 -9.83 -3.57 -1.19
N PHE A 26 -8.80 -3.17 -0.45
CA PHE A 26 -7.63 -3.98 -0.14
C PHE A 26 -7.46 -4.14 1.37
N GLU A 27 -6.83 -5.23 1.76
CA GLU A 27 -6.05 -5.29 3.00
C GLU A 27 -4.67 -4.73 2.70
N VAL A 28 -4.18 -3.87 3.59
CA VAL A 28 -2.85 -3.27 3.50
C VAL A 28 -2.02 -3.77 4.65
N VAL A 29 -0.89 -4.39 4.33
CA VAL A 29 0.10 -4.86 5.29
C VAL A 29 1.34 -4.00 5.14
N LEU A 30 1.65 -3.22 6.17
CA LEU A 30 2.91 -2.51 6.28
C LEU A 30 3.92 -3.40 6.99
N THR A 31 5.05 -3.65 6.34
CA THR A 31 6.19 -4.32 6.94
C THR A 31 7.34 -3.33 7.15
N THR A 32 8.42 -3.81 7.76
CA THR A 32 9.67 -3.04 7.87
C THR A 32 10.35 -2.75 6.52
N ARG A 33 9.89 -3.36 5.41
CA ARG A 33 10.50 -3.24 4.08
C ARG A 33 9.57 -2.74 2.98
N ARG A 34 8.28 -3.07 3.04
CA ARG A 34 7.32 -2.79 1.96
C ARG A 34 5.91 -2.59 2.49
N LEU A 35 5.11 -1.90 1.69
CA LEU A 35 3.67 -1.87 1.80
C LEU A 35 3.09 -2.89 0.81
N VAL A 36 2.23 -3.79 1.30
CA VAL A 36 1.61 -4.83 0.49
C VAL A 36 0.10 -4.61 0.45
N LEU A 37 -0.48 -4.53 -0.74
CA LEU A 37 -1.92 -4.41 -0.98
C LEU A 37 -2.48 -5.74 -1.47
N ILE A 38 -3.45 -6.29 -0.76
CA ILE A 38 -4.04 -7.61 -1.01
C ILE A 38 -5.54 -7.43 -1.31
N ASP A 39 -6.00 -7.85 -2.50
CA ASP A 39 -7.42 -7.79 -2.87
C ASP A 39 -8.20 -8.82 -2.05
N THR A 40 -8.93 -8.37 -1.04
CA THR A 40 -9.67 -9.26 -0.13
C THR A 40 -11.05 -9.66 -0.64
N LYS A 41 -11.54 -9.05 -1.72
CA LYS A 41 -12.93 -9.24 -2.17
C LYS A 41 -13.06 -10.20 -3.33
N LYS A 42 -12.21 -10.06 -4.34
CA LYS A 42 -12.38 -10.80 -5.59
C LYS A 42 -11.18 -11.66 -5.96
N ASN A 43 -10.04 -11.53 -5.26
CA ASN A 43 -8.76 -12.12 -5.67
C ASN A 43 -8.47 -11.88 -7.17
N SER A 44 -8.97 -10.76 -7.69
CA SER A 44 -8.93 -10.43 -9.12
C SER A 44 -7.68 -9.64 -9.48
N ILE A 45 -7.11 -8.98 -8.48
CA ILE A 45 -5.89 -8.19 -8.60
C ILE A 45 -4.80 -8.93 -7.82
N PRO A 46 -3.68 -9.29 -8.46
CA PRO A 46 -2.55 -9.89 -7.75
C PRO A 46 -2.04 -8.89 -6.71
N PRO A 47 -1.48 -9.38 -5.58
CA PRO A 47 -0.94 -8.50 -4.57
C PRO A 47 0.05 -7.49 -5.16
N GLN A 48 -0.09 -6.24 -4.72
CA GLN A 48 0.80 -5.16 -5.15
C GLN A 48 1.75 -4.82 -4.02
N GLU A 49 3.04 -4.77 -4.34
CA GLU A 49 4.09 -4.47 -3.38
C GLU A 49 4.75 -3.14 -3.71
N ILE A 50 4.92 -2.31 -2.69
CA ILE A 50 5.58 -1.02 -2.79
C ILE A 50 6.73 -1.03 -1.80
N ASN A 51 7.96 -1.04 -2.32
CA ASN A 51 9.16 -1.00 -1.50
C ASN A 51 9.26 0.36 -0.80
N LEU A 52 9.47 0.37 0.52
CA LEU A 52 9.61 1.62 1.27
C LEU A 52 10.84 2.42 0.83
N ALA A 53 11.87 1.76 0.29
CA ALA A 53 13.06 2.42 -0.25
C ALA A 53 12.78 3.29 -1.49
N THR A 54 11.63 3.10 -2.16
CA THR A 54 11.22 3.94 -3.30
C THR A 54 10.27 5.07 -2.90
N LEU A 55 9.88 5.15 -1.62
CA LEU A 55 9.05 6.25 -1.12
C LEU A 55 9.80 7.56 -1.21
N LYS A 56 9.18 8.50 -1.91
CA LYS A 56 9.63 9.89 -1.99
C LYS A 56 8.95 10.75 -0.92
N ASP A 57 7.64 10.55 -0.75
CA ASP A 57 6.84 11.37 0.15
C ASP A 57 5.58 10.63 0.61
N VAL A 58 5.08 11.01 1.78
CA VAL A 58 3.84 10.50 2.39
C VAL A 58 3.08 11.65 3.03
N GLU A 59 1.87 11.89 2.54
CA GLU A 59 1.00 12.96 3.02
C GLU A 59 -0.30 12.38 3.56
N SER A 60 -0.72 12.84 4.74
CA SER A 60 -2.08 12.59 5.24
C SER A 60 -3.02 13.68 4.73
N GLY A 61 -4.24 13.30 4.37
CA GLY A 61 -5.27 14.25 3.98
C GLY A 61 -6.68 13.71 4.21
N GLU A 62 -7.65 14.42 3.68
CA GLU A 62 -9.06 14.01 3.67
C GLU A 62 -9.61 14.15 2.25
N ASN A 63 -10.52 13.24 1.87
CA ASN A 63 -11.26 13.38 0.62
C ASN A 63 -12.47 14.33 0.76
N ALA A 64 -13.22 14.53 -0.32
CA ALA A 64 -14.36 15.45 -0.34
C ALA A 64 -15.50 15.10 0.66
N ILE A 65 -15.55 13.85 1.13
CA ILE A 65 -16.53 13.39 2.14
C ILE A 65 -15.94 13.26 3.54
N ARG A 66 -14.72 13.79 3.76
CA ARG A 66 -13.96 13.76 5.02
C ARG A 66 -13.49 12.37 5.47
N ASP A 67 -13.37 11.42 4.55
CA ASP A 67 -12.66 10.19 4.87
C ASP A 67 -11.15 10.46 4.88
N PRO A 68 -10.41 9.94 5.87
CA PRO A 68 -8.97 10.06 5.91
C PRO A 68 -8.34 9.33 4.73
N THR A 69 -7.35 9.97 4.12
CA THR A 69 -6.59 9.43 3.00
C THR A 69 -5.10 9.52 3.28
N ILE A 70 -4.35 8.54 2.77
CA ILE A 70 -2.89 8.62 2.76
C ILE A 70 -2.44 8.67 1.31
N THR A 71 -1.73 9.72 0.97
CA THR A 71 -1.16 9.89 -0.35
C THR A 71 0.31 9.52 -0.32
N ILE A 72 0.68 8.58 -1.18
CA ILE A 72 2.02 8.04 -1.27
C ILE A 72 2.60 8.42 -2.63
N SER A 73 3.79 9.02 -2.61
CA SER A 73 4.59 9.29 -3.81
C SER A 73 5.80 8.37 -3.84
N ILE A 74 6.00 7.67 -4.96
CA ILE A 74 7.14 6.78 -5.18
C ILE A 74 7.96 7.20 -6.39
N ILE A 75 9.26 6.88 -6.37
CA ILE A 75 10.13 6.96 -7.54
C ILE A 75 10.11 5.61 -8.25
N THR A 76 9.72 5.60 -9.52
CA THR A 76 9.75 4.38 -10.34
C THR A 76 11.17 4.09 -10.81
N ILE A 77 11.39 2.86 -11.29
CA ILE A 77 12.67 2.46 -11.90
C ILE A 77 13.07 3.34 -13.10
N SER A 78 12.12 3.99 -13.76
CA SER A 78 12.36 4.92 -14.86
C SER A 78 12.69 6.34 -14.39
N GLY A 79 12.81 6.57 -13.08
CA GLY A 79 13.06 7.88 -12.47
C GLY A 79 11.83 8.79 -12.38
N ASN A 80 10.65 8.32 -12.81
CA ASN A 80 9.42 9.12 -12.75
C ASN A 80 8.82 9.07 -11.34
N THR A 81 8.12 10.14 -10.95
CA THR A 81 7.31 10.11 -9.73
C THR A 81 5.93 9.55 -10.04
N ARG A 82 5.49 8.54 -9.30
CA ARG A 82 4.13 8.00 -9.35
C ARG A 82 3.46 8.21 -8.00
N GLN A 83 2.23 8.71 -8.03
CA GLN A 83 1.44 8.98 -6.84
C GLN A 83 0.28 7.98 -6.73
N MET A 84 -0.08 7.62 -5.51
CA MET A 84 -1.21 6.75 -5.19
C MET A 84 -1.90 7.26 -3.93
N VAL A 85 -3.23 7.24 -3.92
CA VAL A 85 -4.04 7.59 -2.75
C VAL A 85 -4.67 6.32 -2.20
N LEU A 86 -4.52 6.12 -0.90
CA LEU A 86 -5.07 5.05 -0.08
C LEU A 86 -6.24 5.55 0.76
#